data_AF-A0A3P7IDN9-F1
#
_entry.id   AF-A0A3P7IDN9-F1
#
_cell.length_a   1.000
_cell.length_b   1.000
_cell.length_c   1.000
_cell.angle_alpha   90.00
_cell.angle_beta   90.00
_cell.angle_gamma   90.00
#
_symmetry.space_group_name_H-M   'P 1'
#
loop_
_entity.id
_entity.type
_entity.pdbx_description
1 polymer ?
#
loop_
_entity_poly.entity_id
_entity_poly.type
_entity_poly.pdbx_seq_one_letter_code
_entity_poly.pdbx_strand_id
1 'polypeptide(L)'
;EDYTFQLNLQDSFFKFFLSNSSEFPVSDIAFHFLTEIRDVPAINVCSVAPHIVEKIRVLKHVIVLREKLSYMWDYIKDCPDAEETVTKCGNLRTLFTSLEQHLLHSLDLFSLTDLIRVHNKDMSSLLEPIVYYARCHIEACEVRHFFKNSVIGVGADAEAKK
;
A
#
# COMPACT_ATOMS: atom_id res chain seq x y z
N GLU A 1 32.66 14.23 -2.61
CA GLU A 1 32.13 14.79 -1.35
C GLU A 1 30.62 15.04 -1.49
N ASP A 2 29.83 14.01 -1.87
CA ASP A 2 28.47 14.24 -2.42
C ASP A 2 27.31 13.56 -1.69
N TYR A 3 27.55 12.83 -0.60
CA TYR A 3 26.47 12.12 0.11
C TYR A 3 25.71 12.99 1.11
N THR A 4 26.27 14.14 1.51
CA THR A 4 25.68 15.06 2.48
C THR A 4 24.60 15.99 1.91
N PHE A 5 24.56 16.21 0.59
CA PHE A 5 23.53 17.05 -0.05
C PHE A 5 22.21 16.29 -0.27
N GLN A 6 22.26 14.99 -0.58
CA GLN A 6 21.07 14.12 -0.68
C GLN A 6 20.40 13.88 0.68
N LEU A 7 21.19 13.67 1.74
CA LEU A 7 20.66 13.40 3.08
C LEU A 7 19.93 14.61 3.68
N ASN A 8 20.45 15.83 3.48
CA ASN A 8 19.80 17.05 4.00
C ASN A 8 18.47 17.37 3.29
N LEU A 9 18.35 17.04 2.00
CA LEU A 9 17.10 17.20 1.27
C LEU A 9 16.08 16.17 1.72
N GLN A 10 16.42 14.89 1.93
CA GLN A 10 15.46 13.87 2.35
C GLN A 10 14.93 14.07 3.78
N ASP A 11 15.78 14.42 4.74
CA ASP A 11 15.35 14.72 6.11
C ASP A 11 14.52 16.02 6.20
N SER A 12 14.86 17.02 5.38
CA SER A 12 14.07 18.25 5.27
C SER A 12 12.77 18.02 4.50
N PHE A 13 12.76 17.17 3.47
CA PHE A 13 11.59 16.84 2.64
C PHE A 13 10.54 16.09 3.45
N PHE A 14 10.96 15.22 4.36
CA PHE A 14 10.04 14.52 5.23
C PHE A 14 9.59 15.38 6.43
N LYS A 15 10.45 16.24 6.99
CA LYS A 15 9.99 17.30 7.92
C LYS A 15 9.01 18.27 7.24
N PHE A 16 9.25 18.61 5.98
CA PHE A 16 8.40 19.40 5.09
C PHE A 16 7.03 18.75 4.86
N PHE A 17 7.00 17.42 4.73
CA PHE A 17 5.76 16.69 4.50
C PHE A 17 4.92 16.50 5.79
N LEU A 18 5.54 16.57 6.97
CA LEU A 18 4.94 16.08 8.22
C LEU A 18 4.82 17.13 9.32
N SER A 19 5.49 18.26 9.19
CA SER A 19 5.51 19.32 10.18
C SER A 19 5.13 20.64 9.54
N ASN A 20 3.81 20.85 9.46
CA ASN A 20 3.10 22.09 9.13
C ASN A 20 2.90 22.43 7.65
N SER A 21 1.67 22.84 7.40
CA SER A 21 1.10 23.58 6.27
C SER A 21 1.86 24.89 5.95
N SER A 22 3.15 24.78 5.62
CA SER A 22 3.95 25.89 5.12
C SER A 22 4.51 25.52 3.76
N GLU A 23 4.11 26.26 2.73
CA GLU A 23 4.75 26.23 1.41
C GLU A 23 6.20 26.71 1.58
N PHE A 24 7.16 25.89 1.14
CA PHE A 24 8.56 26.32 1.14
C PHE A 24 8.97 26.66 -0.30
N PRO A 25 9.65 27.80 -0.50
CA PRO A 25 10.15 28.16 -1.81
C PRO A 25 11.18 27.13 -2.26
N VAL A 26 11.00 26.63 -3.47
CA VAL A 26 11.95 25.77 -4.17
C VAL A 26 12.37 26.48 -5.45
N SER A 27 13.55 26.16 -5.99
CA SER A 27 13.95 26.65 -7.32
C SER A 27 12.97 26.18 -8.40
N ASP A 28 12.82 26.93 -9.48
CA ASP A 28 11.94 26.56 -10.62
C ASP A 28 12.22 25.15 -11.16
N ILE A 29 13.50 24.77 -11.26
CA ILE A 29 13.91 23.43 -11.72
C ILE A 29 13.36 22.34 -10.78
N ALA A 30 13.52 22.53 -9.48
CA ALA A 30 12.99 21.59 -8.49
C ALA A 30 11.46 21.55 -8.50
N PHE A 31 10.79 22.69 -8.68
CA PHE A 31 9.34 22.75 -8.81
C PHE A 31 8.84 21.95 -10.01
N HIS A 32 9.43 22.17 -11.19
CA HIS A 32 9.09 21.43 -12.41
C HIS A 32 9.31 19.93 -12.22
N PHE A 33 10.47 19.53 -11.70
CA PHE A 33 10.77 18.13 -11.43
C PHE A 33 9.75 17.48 -10.48
N LEU A 34 9.49 18.10 -9.33
CA LEU A 34 8.53 17.59 -8.35
C LEU A 34 7.11 17.49 -8.91
N THR A 35 6.75 18.37 -9.84
CA THR A 35 5.46 18.34 -10.53
C THR A 35 5.38 17.16 -11.51
N GLU A 36 6.44 16.90 -12.27
CA GLU A 36 6.51 15.80 -13.24
C GLU A 36 6.48 14.43 -12.55
N ILE A 37 7.15 14.28 -11.41
CA ILE A 37 7.23 12.99 -10.70
C ILE A 37 6.10 12.78 -9.69
N ARG A 38 5.12 13.68 -9.63
CA ARG A 38 4.13 13.75 -8.55
C ARG A 38 3.37 12.44 -8.32
N ASP A 39 2.94 11.80 -9.41
CA ASP A 39 2.16 10.57 -9.40
C ASP A 39 3.02 9.32 -9.63
N VAL A 40 4.34 9.47 -9.69
CA VAL A 40 5.27 8.35 -9.90
C VAL A 40 5.62 7.71 -8.55
N PRO A 41 5.31 6.42 -8.33
CA PRO A 41 5.64 5.73 -7.09
C PRO A 41 7.14 5.40 -7.03
N ALA A 42 7.94 6.35 -6.56
CA ALA A 42 9.41 6.27 -6.54
C ALA A 42 10.02 6.35 -5.13
N ILE A 43 9.23 6.68 -4.10
CA ILE A 43 9.74 6.94 -2.75
C ILE A 43 9.59 5.69 -1.90
N ASN A 44 10.70 5.06 -1.53
CA ASN A 44 10.71 4.02 -0.52
C ASN A 44 10.79 4.64 0.88
N VAL A 45 9.63 4.84 1.52
CA VAL A 45 9.55 5.55 2.82
C VAL A 45 10.22 4.76 3.94
N CYS A 46 10.10 3.44 3.93
CA CYS A 46 10.74 2.56 4.91
C CYS A 46 12.27 2.60 4.82
N SER A 47 12.81 2.75 3.61
CA SER A 47 14.26 2.87 3.39
C SER A 47 14.79 4.28 3.62
N VAL A 48 14.06 5.30 3.16
CA VAL A 48 14.53 6.70 3.20
C VAL A 48 14.34 7.31 4.59
N ALA A 49 13.23 6.98 5.27
CA ALA A 49 12.87 7.58 6.55
C ALA A 49 12.16 6.58 7.49
N PRO A 50 12.83 5.50 7.94
CA PRO A 50 12.21 4.48 8.79
C PRO A 50 11.65 5.05 10.10
N HIS A 51 12.36 5.99 10.72
CA HIS A 51 11.96 6.66 11.97
C HIS A 51 10.62 7.41 11.86
N ILE A 52 10.22 7.78 10.64
CA ILE A 52 8.98 8.49 10.36
C ILE A 52 7.81 7.54 10.30
N VAL A 53 8.01 6.37 9.69
CA VAL A 53 7.03 5.29 9.68
C VAL A 53 6.67 4.90 11.12
N GLU A 54 7.68 4.84 12.00
CA GLU A 54 7.46 4.53 13.42
C GLU A 54 6.66 5.61 14.15
N LYS A 55 6.91 6.89 13.83
CA LYS A 55 6.29 8.03 14.51
C LYS A 55 4.87 8.31 14.02
N ILE A 56 4.59 8.11 12.74
CA ILE A 56 3.33 8.52 12.11
C ILE A 56 2.38 7.36 11.97
N ARG A 57 1.43 7.31 12.89
CA ARG A 57 0.43 6.24 12.98
C ARG A 57 -0.37 6.05 11.70
N VAL A 58 -0.75 7.13 11.02
CA VAL A 58 -1.56 7.05 9.79
C VAL A 58 -0.77 6.41 8.64
N LEU A 59 0.50 6.80 8.47
CA LEU A 59 1.39 6.21 7.48
C LEU A 59 1.63 4.72 7.75
N LYS A 60 1.95 4.38 9.00
CA LYS A 60 2.11 2.98 9.42
C LYS A 60 0.85 2.16 9.16
N HIS A 61 -0.31 2.73 9.45
CA HIS A 61 -1.60 2.08 9.21
C HIS A 61 -1.86 1.82 7.72
N VAL A 62 -1.58 2.80 6.85
CA VAL A 62 -1.71 2.63 5.40
C VAL A 62 -0.78 1.55 4.87
N ILE A 63 0.47 1.49 5.35
CA ILE A 63 1.42 0.42 4.97
C ILE A 63 0.81 -0.96 5.28
N VAL A 64 0.28 -1.14 6.49
CA VAL A 64 -0.37 -2.39 6.91
C VAL A 64 -1.63 -2.70 6.09
N LEU A 65 -2.42 -1.69 5.70
CA LEU A 65 -3.59 -1.88 4.85
C LEU A 65 -3.18 -2.35 3.45
N ARG A 66 -2.16 -1.73 2.84
CA ARG A 66 -1.63 -2.12 1.53
C ARG A 66 -1.11 -3.55 1.54
N GLU A 67 -0.37 -3.93 2.58
CA GLU A 67 0.11 -5.30 2.77
C GLU A 67 -1.05 -6.31 2.82
N LYS A 68 -2.08 -6.04 3.62
CA LYS A 68 -3.29 -6.88 3.66
C LYS A 68 -3.98 -6.98 2.31
N LEU A 69 -4.13 -5.86 1.61
CA LEU A 69 -4.77 -5.85 0.29
C LEU A 69 -3.96 -6.66 -0.72
N SER A 70 -2.63 -6.59 -0.70
CA SER A 70 -1.78 -7.40 -1.56
C SER A 70 -2.04 -8.89 -1.38
N TYR A 71 -2.03 -9.37 -0.13
CA TYR A 71 -2.33 -10.76 0.19
C TYR A 71 -3.77 -11.18 -0.18
N MET A 72 -4.74 -10.30 0.06
CA MET A 72 -6.14 -10.58 -0.28
C MET A 72 -6.36 -10.57 -1.80
N TRP A 73 -5.63 -9.74 -2.54
CA TRP A 73 -5.74 -9.64 -3.99
C TRP A 73 -5.33 -10.96 -4.67
N ASP A 74 -4.30 -11.63 -4.17
CA ASP A 74 -3.88 -12.93 -4.68
C ASP A 74 -4.98 -14.00 -4.62
N TYR A 75 -5.93 -13.88 -3.69
CA TYR A 75 -7.12 -14.72 -3.65
C TYR A 75 -8.26 -14.16 -4.52
N ILE A 76 -8.54 -12.86 -4.39
CA ILE A 76 -9.72 -12.22 -4.99
C ILE A 76 -9.65 -12.21 -6.51
N LYS A 77 -8.45 -12.04 -7.10
CA LYS A 77 -8.27 -11.97 -8.56
C LYS A 77 -8.71 -13.25 -9.27
N ASP A 78 -8.56 -14.39 -8.61
CA ASP A 78 -8.83 -15.72 -9.16
C ASP A 78 -10.13 -16.34 -8.63
N CYS A 79 -10.84 -15.66 -7.71
CA CYS A 79 -12.10 -16.12 -7.17
C CYS A 79 -13.26 -15.79 -8.11
N PRO A 80 -14.03 -16.78 -8.62
CA PRO A 80 -15.16 -16.53 -9.51
C PRO A 80 -16.29 -15.76 -8.81
N ASP A 81 -16.53 -16.04 -7.52
CA ASP A 81 -17.60 -15.41 -6.74
C ASP A 81 -17.28 -13.96 -6.33
N ALA A 82 -16.02 -13.54 -6.45
CA ALA A 82 -15.62 -12.18 -6.10
C ALA A 82 -16.14 -11.14 -7.11
N GLU A 83 -16.42 -11.56 -8.35
CA GLU A 83 -17.06 -10.70 -9.35
C GLU A 83 -18.53 -10.44 -9.01
N GLU A 84 -19.21 -11.40 -8.39
CA GLU A 84 -20.63 -11.31 -8.00
C GLU A 84 -20.84 -10.75 -6.58
N THR A 85 -19.75 -10.58 -5.81
CA THR A 85 -19.84 -10.05 -4.45
C THR A 85 -20.09 -8.55 -4.47
N VAL A 86 -21.36 -8.17 -4.27
CA VAL A 86 -21.80 -6.77 -4.21
C VAL A 86 -21.41 -6.13 -2.88
N THR A 87 -20.70 -5.01 -2.94
CA THR A 87 -20.38 -4.14 -1.81
C THR A 87 -21.16 -2.82 -1.93
N LYS A 88 -21.07 -1.96 -0.91
CA LYS A 88 -21.65 -0.60 -0.97
C LYS A 88 -21.03 0.27 -2.07
N CYS A 89 -19.86 -0.09 -2.56
CA CYS A 89 -19.06 0.69 -3.52
C CYS A 89 -18.97 0.00 -4.89
N GLY A 90 -19.80 -1.02 -5.15
CA GLY A 90 -19.76 -1.84 -6.36
C GLY A 90 -19.25 -3.25 -6.09
N ASN A 91 -18.87 -3.99 -7.13
CA ASN A 91 -18.44 -5.37 -6.98
C ASN A 91 -17.01 -5.46 -6.42
N LEU A 92 -16.74 -6.48 -5.60
CA LEU A 92 -15.47 -6.61 -4.88
C LEU A 92 -14.26 -6.66 -5.82
N ARG A 93 -14.31 -7.46 -6.90
CA ARG A 93 -13.21 -7.51 -7.87
C ARG A 93 -12.97 -6.15 -8.53
N THR A 94 -14.04 -5.44 -8.88
CA THR A 94 -13.95 -4.10 -9.47
C THR A 94 -13.23 -3.13 -8.54
N LEU A 95 -13.53 -3.15 -7.23
CA LEU A 95 -12.85 -2.30 -6.25
C LEU A 95 -11.34 -2.49 -6.25
N PHE A 96 -10.85 -3.74 -6.36
CA PHE A 96 -9.41 -3.99 -6.45
C PHE A 96 -8.83 -3.53 -7.78
N THR A 97 -9.50 -3.82 -8.91
CA THR A 97 -9.01 -3.42 -10.24
C THR A 97 -9.05 -1.91 -10.48
N SER A 98 -9.86 -1.17 -9.72
CA SER A 98 -9.91 0.30 -9.77
C SER A 98 -8.81 0.98 -8.95
N LEU A 99 -8.08 0.22 -8.11
CA LEU A 99 -6.93 0.77 -7.40
C LEU A 99 -5.72 0.93 -8.32
N GLU A 100 -4.91 1.95 -8.02
CA GLU A 100 -3.61 2.14 -8.66
C GLU A 100 -2.71 0.91 -8.36
N GLN A 101 -2.13 0.30 -9.40
CA GLN A 101 -1.47 -1.01 -9.29
C GLN A 101 -0.32 -1.04 -8.26
N HIS A 102 0.43 0.06 -8.10
CA HIS A 102 1.51 0.13 -7.12
C HIS A 102 1.01 -0.01 -5.69
N LEU A 103 -0.26 0.34 -5.41
CA LEU A 103 -0.85 0.16 -4.07
C LEU A 103 -0.99 -1.32 -3.69
N LEU A 104 -1.13 -2.20 -4.68
CA LEU A 104 -1.26 -3.65 -4.50
C LEU A 104 0.08 -4.41 -4.67
N HIS A 105 0.94 -3.95 -5.58
CA HIS A 105 2.14 -4.71 -5.99
C HIS A 105 3.47 -4.14 -5.48
N SER A 106 3.55 -2.82 -5.27
CA SER A 106 4.79 -2.13 -4.92
C SER A 106 4.70 -1.53 -3.52
N LEU A 107 4.51 -2.40 -2.52
CA LEU A 107 4.19 -2.02 -1.13
C LEU A 107 5.19 -1.05 -0.50
N ASP A 108 6.44 -1.12 -0.93
CA ASP A 108 7.51 -0.30 -0.39
C ASP A 108 7.54 1.12 -0.99
N LEU A 109 6.87 1.35 -2.12
CA LEU A 109 6.94 2.60 -2.88
C LEU A 109 5.69 3.45 -2.72
N PHE A 110 5.90 4.77 -2.64
CA PHE A 110 4.89 5.81 -2.59
C PHE A 110 5.21 6.92 -3.60
N SER A 111 4.17 7.50 -4.20
CA SER A 111 4.25 8.75 -4.94
C SER A 111 4.07 9.96 -4.00
N LEU A 112 4.30 11.17 -4.51
CA LEU A 112 3.99 12.39 -3.74
C LEU A 112 2.48 12.50 -3.49
N THR A 113 1.67 12.20 -4.49
CA THR A 113 0.20 12.19 -4.35
C THR A 113 -0.25 11.18 -3.28
N ASP A 114 0.37 9.99 -3.23
CA ASP A 114 0.05 9.01 -2.19
C ASP A 114 0.33 9.55 -0.80
N LEU A 115 1.52 10.12 -0.58
CA LEU A 115 1.88 10.71 0.70
C LEU A 115 0.90 11.83 1.09
N ILE A 116 0.44 12.65 0.13
CA ILE A 116 -0.55 13.72 0.39
C ILE A 116 -1.87 13.09 0.86
N ARG A 117 -2.34 12.04 0.17
CA ARG A 117 -3.55 11.31 0.53
C ARG A 117 -3.42 10.61 1.90
N VAL A 118 -2.23 10.11 2.25
CA VAL A 118 -1.94 9.56 3.58
C VAL A 118 -2.05 10.65 4.64
N HIS A 119 -1.43 11.80 4.42
CA HIS A 119 -1.48 12.94 5.34
C HIS A 119 -2.93 13.40 5.58
N ASN A 120 -3.72 13.50 4.50
CA ASN A 120 -5.12 13.92 4.57
C ASN A 120 -6.07 12.82 5.09
N LYS A 121 -5.57 11.61 5.33
CA LYS A 121 -6.34 10.40 5.72
C LYS A 121 -7.32 9.90 4.65
N ASP A 122 -7.26 10.47 3.45
CA ASP A 122 -8.04 10.02 2.30
C ASP A 122 -7.67 8.58 1.92
N MET A 123 -6.37 8.24 1.99
CA MET A 123 -5.90 6.90 1.63
C MET A 123 -6.41 5.83 2.60
N SER A 124 -6.37 6.08 3.91
CA SER A 124 -6.93 5.14 4.90
C SER A 124 -8.43 4.93 4.66
N SER A 125 -9.16 6.03 4.43
CA SER A 125 -10.61 6.01 4.18
C SER A 125 -10.98 5.25 2.91
N LEU A 126 -10.09 5.23 1.92
CA LEU A 126 -10.23 4.43 0.69
C LEU A 126 -9.94 2.94 0.94
N LEU A 127 -8.85 2.62 1.62
CA LEU A 127 -8.35 1.24 1.73
C LEU A 127 -9.08 0.40 2.80
N GLU A 128 -9.51 1.00 3.90
CA GLU A 128 -10.18 0.28 5.00
C GLU A 128 -11.46 -0.46 4.57
N PRO A 129 -12.39 0.16 3.82
CA PRO A 129 -13.58 -0.54 3.34
C PRO A 129 -13.25 -1.72 2.43
N ILE A 130 -12.23 -1.58 1.58
CA ILE A 130 -11.82 -2.64 0.64
C ILE A 130 -11.29 -3.84 1.43
N VAL A 131 -10.42 -3.62 2.43
CA VAL A 131 -9.94 -4.68 3.33
C VAL A 131 -11.09 -5.35 4.07
N TYR A 132 -12.07 -4.56 4.54
CA TYR A 132 -13.24 -5.10 5.23
C TYR A 132 -14.05 -6.04 4.33
N TYR A 133 -14.41 -5.59 3.12
CA TYR A 133 -15.21 -6.40 2.19
C TYR A 133 -14.45 -7.64 1.70
N ALA A 134 -13.16 -7.48 1.41
CA ALA A 134 -12.28 -8.58 1.06
C ALA A 134 -12.28 -9.65 2.16
N ARG A 135 -12.10 -9.26 3.42
CA ARG A 135 -12.12 -10.18 4.55
C ARG A 135 -13.47 -10.89 4.66
N CYS A 136 -14.59 -10.16 4.63
CA CYS A 136 -15.92 -10.76 4.72
C CYS A 136 -16.18 -11.77 3.59
N HIS A 137 -15.78 -11.44 2.36
CA HIS A 137 -15.86 -12.35 1.23
C HIS A 137 -15.01 -13.59 1.45
N ILE A 138 -13.72 -13.42 1.77
CA ILE A 138 -12.80 -14.53 2.00
C ILE A 138 -13.34 -15.44 3.12
N GLU A 139 -13.92 -14.90 4.19
CA GLU A 139 -14.49 -15.67 5.30
C GLU A 139 -15.73 -16.49 4.93
N ALA A 140 -16.59 -15.98 4.04
CA ALA A 140 -17.83 -16.64 3.64
C ALA A 140 -17.71 -17.48 2.37
N CYS A 141 -16.68 -17.26 1.55
CA CYS A 141 -16.54 -17.90 0.25
C CYS A 141 -16.16 -19.38 0.35
N GLU A 142 -16.99 -20.26 -0.22
CA GLU A 142 -16.82 -21.71 -0.21
C GLU A 142 -15.65 -22.17 -1.11
N VAL A 143 -15.20 -21.31 -2.05
CA VAL A 143 -14.05 -21.55 -2.94
C VAL A 143 -12.70 -21.54 -2.19
N ARG A 144 -12.71 -21.23 -0.88
CA ARG A 144 -11.54 -21.31 0.04
C ARG A 144 -10.73 -22.60 -0.07
N HIS A 145 -11.37 -23.71 -0.46
CA HIS A 145 -10.73 -25.02 -0.54
C HIS A 145 -9.73 -25.19 -1.68
N PHE A 146 -9.81 -24.41 -2.76
CA PHE A 146 -8.86 -24.50 -3.88
C PHE A 146 -7.50 -23.86 -3.56
N PHE A 147 -7.46 -22.76 -2.80
CA PHE A 147 -6.24 -21.98 -2.57
C PHE A 147 -5.43 -22.39 -1.34
N LYS A 148 -6.02 -23.07 -0.34
CA LYS A 148 -5.24 -23.62 0.79
C LYS A 148 -4.20 -24.67 0.36
N ASN A 149 -4.42 -25.33 -0.77
CA ASN A 149 -3.53 -26.39 -1.27
C ASN A 149 -2.39 -25.89 -2.16
N SER A 150 -2.37 -24.62 -2.58
CA SER A 150 -1.30 -24.08 -3.45
C SER A 150 -0.21 -23.34 -2.68
N VAL A 151 -0.47 -22.87 -1.46
CA VAL A 151 0.48 -22.06 -0.67
C VAL A 151 1.18 -22.87 0.43
N ILE A 152 0.70 -24.06 0.78
CA ILE A 152 1.37 -24.97 1.73
C ILE A 152 2.18 -26.02 0.96
N GLY A 153 3.26 -25.55 0.34
CA GLY A 153 4.37 -26.37 -0.13
C GLY A 153 5.56 -26.32 0.83
N VAL A 154 5.32 -26.17 2.13
CA VAL A 154 6.36 -26.34 3.15
C VAL A 154 6.27 -27.78 3.65
N GLY A 155 7.31 -28.55 3.34
CA GLY A 155 7.38 -30.00 3.51
C GLY A 155 6.92 -30.49 4.88
N ALA A 156 6.09 -31.52 4.84
CA ALA A 156 5.90 -32.46 5.94
C ALA A 156 6.42 -33.83 5.47
N ASP A 157 7.74 -33.92 5.29
CA ASP A 157 8.44 -35.20 5.46
C ASP A 157 8.77 -35.33 6.94
N ALA A 158 8.03 -36.15 7.68
CA ALA A 158 8.56 -37.03 8.74
C ALA A 158 7.44 -37.79 9.47
N GLU A 159 7.60 -39.11 9.46
CA GLU A 159 7.24 -40.07 10.51
C GLU A 159 5.76 -40.37 10.82
N ALA A 160 5.33 -41.55 10.35
CA ALA A 160 4.94 -42.61 11.29
C ALA A 160 5.06 -43.98 10.61
N LYS A 161 6.15 -44.69 10.91
CA LYS A 161 6.19 -46.15 10.91
C LYS A 161 5.15 -46.65 11.91
N LYS A 162 4.21 -47.50 11.47
CA LYS A 162 3.92 -48.76 12.16
C LYS A 162 3.22 -49.73 11.23
#